data_AF-A0A255I1V0-F1
#
_entry.id   AF-A0A255I1V0-F1
#
_cell.length_a   1.000
_cell.length_b   1.000
_cell.length_c   1.000
_cell.angle_alpha   90.00
_cell.angle_beta   90.00
_cell.angle_gamma   90.00
#
_symmetry.space_group_name_H-M   'P 1'
#
loop_
_entity.id
_entity.type
_entity.pdbx_description
1 polymer ?
#
loop_
_entity_poly.entity_id
_entity_poly.type
_entity_poly.pdbx_seq_one_letter_code
_entity_poly.pdbx_strand_id
1 'polypeptide(L)' 'MNERILIRTISNLSYIGERVDIKVDELKKGILLKPSPDSNIKIWFPEEEIDCIIHPNGEVQKGEKIDG' A
#
# COMPACT_ATOMS: atom_id res chain seq x y z
N MET A 1 -5.99 -2.32 -15.63
CA MET A 1 -5.69 -0.90 -15.36
C MET A 1 -4.89 -0.92 -14.06
N ASN A 2 -3.63 -0.46 -14.07
CA ASN A 2 -2.80 -0.56 -12.87
C ASN A 2 -3.27 0.47 -11.85
N GLU A 3 -4.04 0.03 -10.87
CA GLU A 3 -4.58 0.88 -9.81
C GLU A 3 -3.44 1.31 -8.88
N ARG A 4 -2.82 2.44 -9.21
CA ARG A 4 -1.77 3.04 -8.39
C ARG A 4 -2.42 3.67 -7.16
N ILE A 5 -2.05 3.19 -5.99
CA ILE A 5 -2.49 3.75 -4.71
C ILE A 5 -1.41 4.68 -4.15
N LEU A 6 -1.83 5.63 -3.32
CA LEU A 6 -0.94 6.40 -2.46
C LEU A 6 -1.06 5.88 -1.03
N ILE A 7 0.05 5.46 -0.45
CA ILE A 7 0.15 5.09 0.96
C ILE A 7 0.69 6.29 1.72
N ARG A 8 -0.06 6.77 2.71
CA ARG A 8 0.41 7.72 3.71
C ARG A 8 0.75 6.97 4.99
N THR A 9 1.96 7.16 5.49
CA THR A 9 2.40 6.52 6.72
C THR A 9 2.09 7.37 7.94
N ILE A 10 2.09 6.76 9.12
CA ILE A 10 1.93 7.46 10.41
C ILE A 10 3.06 8.49 10.61
N SER A 11 4.26 8.19 10.10
CA SER A 11 5.40 9.11 10.06
C SER A 11 5.26 10.27 9.06
N ASN A 12 4.06 10.46 8.48
CA ASN A 12 3.73 11.54 7.54
C ASN A 12 4.53 11.52 6.23
N LEU A 13 5.02 10.33 5.82
CA LEU A 13 5.60 10.12 4.50
C LEU A 13 4.54 9.61 3.54
N SER A 14 4.72 9.86 2.24
CA SER A 14 3.78 9.45 1.21
C SER A 14 4.50 8.75 0.08
N TYR A 15 3.94 7.60 -0.35
CA TYR A 15 4.49 6.76 -1.40
C TYR A 15 3.40 6.43 -2.40
N ILE A 16 3.74 6.45 -3.69
CA ILE A 16 2.82 6.10 -4.76
C ILE A 16 3.34 4.88 -5.53
N GLY A 17 2.45 3.96 -5.85
CA GLY A 17 2.82 2.75 -6.56
C GLY A 17 1.66 1.79 -6.76
N GLU A 18 1.95 0.68 -7.41
CA GLU A 18 0.99 -0.40 -7.65
C GLU A 18 0.95 -1.31 -6.44
N ARG A 19 -0.26 -1.62 -5.96
CA ARG A 19 -0.43 -2.65 -4.95
C ARG A 19 -0.07 -4.00 -5.56
N VAL A 20 0.76 -4.76 -4.87
CA VAL A 20 1.12 -6.12 -5.26
C VAL A 20 0.40 -7.08 -4.33
N ASP A 21 -0.51 -7.88 -4.88
CA ASP A 21 -1.16 -8.95 -4.13
C ASP A 21 -0.12 -10.00 -3.74
N ILE A 22 -0.09 -10.32 -2.45
CA ILE A 22 0.74 -11.39 -1.90
C ILE A 22 -0.20 -12.35 -1.19
N LYS A 23 0.12 -13.64 -1.24
CA LYS A 23 -0.59 -14.62 -0.42
C LYS A 23 -0.26 -14.35 1.05
N VAL A 24 -1.31 -14.11 1.83
CA VAL A 24 -1.28 -13.66 3.24
C VAL A 24 -0.60 -14.67 4.18
N ASP A 25 -0.41 -15.91 3.75
CA ASP A 25 0.16 -16.98 4.58
C ASP A 25 1.64 -16.78 4.98
N GLU A 26 2.40 -15.88 4.34
CA GLU A 26 3.84 -15.71 4.61
C GLU A 26 4.24 -14.37 5.25
N LEU A 27 3.33 -13.38 5.35
CA LEU A 27 3.63 -12.05 5.88
C LEU A 27 2.53 -11.57 6.85
N LYS A 28 2.94 -10.84 7.90
CA LYS A 28 2.03 -10.07 8.77
C LYS A 28 1.10 -9.18 7.91
N LYS A 29 -0.04 -8.72 8.44
CA LYS A 29 -0.92 -7.78 7.72
C LYS A 29 -0.16 -6.55 7.23
N GLY A 30 -0.36 -6.17 5.97
CA GLY A 30 0.32 -5.04 5.36
C GLY A 30 0.16 -5.00 3.83
N ILE A 31 0.85 -4.03 3.22
CA ILE A 31 0.78 -3.77 1.78
C ILE A 31 2.17 -3.80 1.17
N LEU A 32 2.32 -4.55 0.09
CA LEU A 32 3.49 -4.45 -0.77
C LEU A 32 3.19 -3.49 -1.93
N LEU A 33 4.02 -2.46 -2.05
CA LEU A 33 3.90 -1.43 -3.06
C LEU A 33 5.06 -1.52 -4.05
N LYS A 34 4.75 -1.44 -5.34
CA LYS A 34 5.72 -1.33 -6.42
C LYS A 34 5.74 0.11 -6.96
N PRO A 35 6.81 0.89 -6.78
CA PRO A 35 6.81 2.31 -7.16
C PRO A 35 6.58 2.56 -8.66
N SER A 36 7.03 1.64 -9.51
CA SER A 36 6.82 1.69 -10.96
C SER A 36 6.66 0.28 -11.57
N PRO A 37 6.01 0.16 -12.74
CA PRO A 37 5.80 -1.12 -13.42
C PRO A 37 7.08 -1.89 -13.72
N ASP A 38 8.17 -1.17 -14.00
CA ASP A 38 9.48 -1.77 -14.36
C ASP A 38 10.45 -1.88 -13.17
N SER A 39 10.06 -1.39 -11.99
CA SER A 39 10.91 -1.44 -10.81
C SER A 39 11.07 -2.87 -10.30
N ASN A 40 12.30 -3.31 -10.08
CA ASN A 40 12.57 -4.54 -9.32
C ASN A 40 12.45 -4.33 -7.80
N ILE A 41 12.23 -3.10 -7.36
CA ILE A 41 12.05 -2.74 -5.95
C ILE A 41 10.58 -2.88 -5.58
N LYS A 42 10.32 -3.57 -4.47
CA LYS A 42 9.03 -3.63 -3.79
C LYS A 42 9.23 -3.13 -2.36
N ILE A 43 8.32 -2.29 -1.89
CA ILE A 43 8.40 -1.69 -0.56
C ILE A 43 7.27 -2.28 0.26
N TRP A 44 7.62 -2.94 1.36
CA TRP A 44 6.65 -3.49 2.29
C TRP A 44 6.26 -2.43 3.32
N PHE A 45 4.96 -2.19 3.46
CA PHE A 45 4.36 -1.32 4.47
C PHE A 45 3.57 -2.19 5.45
N PRO A 46 4.07 -2.38 6.68
CA PRO A 46 3.31 -3.00 7.75
C PRO A 46 2.00 -2.24 7.98
N GLU A 47 0.89 -2.94 8.26
CA GLU A 47 -0.42 -2.30 8.54
C GLU A 47 -0.31 -1.24 9.66
N GLU A 48 0.48 -1.52 10.69
CA GLU A 48 0.75 -0.62 11.83
C GLU A 48 1.46 0.68 11.46
N GLU A 49 2.09 0.77 10.28
CA GLU A 49 2.78 1.97 9.80
C GLU A 49 1.94 2.78 8.80
N ILE A 50 0.79 2.24 8.36
CA ILE A 50 -0.10 2.88 7.39
C ILE A 50 -1.13 3.73 8.13
N ASP A 51 -1.11 5.04 7.90
CA ASP A 51 -2.19 5.93 8.35
C ASP A 51 -3.41 5.80 7.43
N CYS A 52 -3.18 5.88 6.12
CA CYS A 52 -4.24 5.71 5.13
C CYS A 52 -3.75 5.35 3.74
N ILE A 53 -4.67 4.81 2.95
CA ILE A 53 -4.51 4.55 1.52
C ILE A 53 -5.44 5.50 0.77
N ILE A 54 -4.93 6.15 -0.27
CA ILE A 54 -5.71 6.99 -1.17
C ILE A 54 -5.74 6.31 -2.53
N HIS A 55 -6.95 5.99 -2.99
CA HIS A 55 -7.21 5.35 -4.27
C HIS A 55 -7.29 6.37 -5.41
N PRO A 56 -7.11 5.97 -6.69
CA PRO A 56 -7.20 6.87 -7.84
C PRO A 56 -8.52 7.64 -7.95
N ASN A 57 -9.61 7.08 -7.43
CA ASN A 57 -10.94 7.69 -7.38
C ASN A 57 -11.07 8.77 -6.28
N GLY A 58 -10.02 9.01 -5.50
CA GLY A 58 -10.01 9.93 -4.35
C GLY A 58 -10.57 9.32 -3.06
N GLU A 59 -10.96 8.04 -3.07
CA GLU A 59 -11.41 7.34 -1.87
C GLU A 59 -10.25 7.15 -0.90
N VAL A 60 -10.51 7.42 0.38
CA VAL A 60 -9.53 7.31 1.47
C VAL A 60 -9.93 6.17 2.39
N GLN A 61 -9.07 5.17 2.48
CA GLN A 61 -9.21 3.99 3.34
C GLN A 61 -8.30 4.15 4.56
N LYS A 62 -8.87 4.14 5.76
CA LYS A 62 -8.14 4.31 7.03
C LYS A 62 -8.43 3.14 7.99
N GLY A 63 -7.48 2.85 8.88
CA GLY A 63 -7.66 1.92 10.00
C GLY A 63 -7.89 0.46 9.58
N GLU A 64 -8.70 -0.28 10.36
CA GLU A 64 -8.99 -1.72 10.20
C GLU A 64 -9.61 -2.12 8.85
N LYS A 65 -9.88 -1.16 7.97
CA LYS A 65 -10.31 -1.43 6.60
C LYS A 65 -9.15 -1.68 5.65
N ILE A 66 -7.88 -1.56 6.06
CA ILE A 66 -6.70 -1.85 5.25
C ILE A 66 -6.52 -3.38 5.09
N ASP A 67 -7.56 -4.08 4.64
CA ASP A 67 -7.47 -5.51 4.35
C ASP A 67 -6.86 -5.75 2.96
N GLY A 68 -6.02 -6.78 2.92
CA GLY A 68 -5.39 -7.42 1.75
C GLY A 68 -6.36 -7.61 0.60
#